data_AF-A0AAV9DF37-F1
#
_entry.id   AF-A0AAV9DF37-F1
#
_cell.length_a   1.000
_cell.length_b   1.000
_cell.length_c   1.000
_cell.angle_alpha   90.00
_cell.angle_beta   90.00
_cell.angle_gamma   90.00
#
_symmetry.space_group_name_H-M   'P 1'
#
loop_
_entity.id
_entity.type
_entity.pdbx_description
1 polymer ?
#
loop_
_entity_poly.entity_id
_entity_poly.type
_entity_poly.pdbx_seq_one_letter_code
_entity_poly.pdbx_strand_id
1 'polypeptide(L)'
;MGPPFLRLRKLYAVVHPKIKYEAPPPISEDHRRHHHQQQHWLKKTNHNTDPNGWRCVDRCCWMIGYTCTVWWVALLLYGSLLHADVTPDQSPGSRLRREGLGPLHPVIMVPGIANGGLELWEGRPCSEGLFRKRIWGGNFAEIFKRPRCWLEHMSLDNETGLDPEGIRVRAVPGLVAADYFTPGYFVWAILIKNLARIGYEGKNMHMTAYDWRLSFQNTEVTVIPNFVYGSLKSKIELMVRSNGNKKVVVVPHSMGVLYFLHFLKWVEAPPPLGGGGGSQWCAKHIKAIMNISPTFLGVPKAVSGIFSAEAKDIAFARAMAPGILDSGILGLRALEHIMRVSQTWDSIISLLPKGGETIWGNLDWSPEQGYPCDPTKKRFLKSSLTDKFGLANSSDHGKLGLGAEETVHYGRIISFGKMASELPSSKLSMINYKDFPIDNPTQGRSSSEQVWTEYNEMNFDSIRTIVENKVYTTKTILDLFRSVAPKLMRRADAHFSHGIADDLDDPKYSHYKYWSNPLETK
;
A
#
# COMPACT_ATOMS: atom_id res chain seq x y z
N MET A 1 25.69 -15.45 -15.71
CA MET A 1 24.41 -15.89 -16.29
C MET A 1 23.37 -15.76 -15.19
N GLY A 2 22.48 -14.77 -15.28
CA GLY A 2 21.50 -14.46 -14.22
C GLY A 2 20.25 -15.36 -14.31
N PRO A 3 19.56 -15.61 -13.19
CA PRO A 3 18.36 -16.45 -13.16
C PRO A 3 17.18 -15.77 -13.89
N PRO A 4 16.28 -16.53 -14.54
CA PRO A 4 15.16 -15.98 -15.28
C PRO A 4 14.01 -15.63 -14.33
N PHE A 5 13.69 -14.35 -14.24
CA PHE A 5 12.48 -13.86 -13.58
C PHE A 5 11.25 -14.07 -14.49
N LEU A 6 10.12 -14.49 -13.91
CA LEU A 6 8.78 -14.41 -14.52
C LEU A 6 8.48 -12.96 -14.95
N ARG A 7 8.79 -12.63 -16.20
CA ARG A 7 8.47 -11.34 -16.83
C ARG A 7 7.08 -11.41 -17.47
N LEU A 8 6.06 -10.90 -16.78
CA LEU A 8 4.78 -10.59 -17.43
C LEU A 8 4.91 -9.30 -18.26
N ARG A 9 5.33 -9.42 -19.52
CA ARG A 9 5.26 -8.32 -20.51
C ARG A 9 3.84 -8.20 -21.06
N LYS A 10 3.11 -7.15 -20.68
CA LYS A 10 2.09 -6.52 -21.54
C LYS A 10 2.73 -5.29 -22.19
N LEU A 11 3.18 -5.44 -23.45
CA LEU A 11 3.52 -4.31 -24.32
C LEU A 11 2.23 -3.87 -25.03
N TYR A 12 1.71 -2.69 -24.66
CA TYR A 12 0.88 -1.92 -25.58
C TYR A 12 1.81 -1.23 -26.57
N ALA A 13 1.58 -1.45 -27.86
CA ALA A 13 2.26 -0.76 -28.94
C ALA A 13 1.91 0.74 -28.88
N VAL A 14 2.90 1.57 -28.57
CA VAL A 14 2.86 3.01 -28.87
C VAL A 14 3.69 3.20 -30.13
N VAL A 15 3.01 3.57 -31.21
CA VAL A 15 3.62 3.98 -32.48
C VAL A 15 4.39 5.28 -32.22
N HIS A 16 5.71 5.26 -32.36
CA HIS A 16 6.54 6.47 -32.34
C HIS A 16 6.44 7.23 -33.68
N PRO A 17 6.21 8.56 -33.70
CA PRO A 17 6.46 9.37 -34.88
C PRO A 17 7.97 9.44 -35.14
N LYS A 18 8.38 9.20 -36.39
CA LYS A 18 9.78 9.35 -36.85
C LYS A 18 10.20 10.82 -36.74
N ILE A 19 11.19 11.11 -35.91
CA ILE A 19 11.95 12.38 -35.93
C ILE A 19 13.26 12.10 -36.68
N LYS A 20 13.49 12.79 -37.79
CA LYS A 20 14.74 12.76 -38.55
C LYS A 20 15.84 13.45 -37.75
N TYR A 21 16.97 12.78 -37.56
CA TYR A 21 18.22 13.39 -37.11
C TYR A 21 19.04 13.78 -38.35
N GLU A 22 19.39 15.06 -38.48
CA GLU A 22 20.46 15.51 -39.38
C GLU A 22 21.81 15.44 -38.64
N ALA A 23 22.83 14.91 -39.32
CA ALA A 23 24.17 14.71 -38.81
C ALA A 23 25.04 15.96 -39.00
N PRO A 24 25.95 16.31 -38.06
CA PRO A 24 26.99 17.29 -38.32
C PRO A 24 28.15 16.70 -39.15
N PRO A 25 28.84 17.52 -40.00
CA PRO A 25 29.96 17.09 -40.83
C PRO A 25 31.26 16.87 -40.02
N PRO A 26 32.27 16.18 -40.61
CA PRO A 26 33.36 15.55 -39.86
C PRO A 26 34.50 16.50 -39.49
N ILE A 27 35.17 16.15 -38.38
CA ILE A 27 36.42 16.74 -37.90
C ILE A 27 37.57 16.09 -38.68
N SER A 28 38.45 16.92 -39.27
CA SER A 28 39.75 16.49 -39.78
C SER A 28 40.83 16.61 -38.70
N GLU A 29 41.65 15.58 -38.62
CA GLU A 29 42.86 15.46 -37.79
C GLU A 29 43.88 16.58 -38.06
N ASP A 30 44.51 17.14 -37.02
CA ASP A 30 45.98 17.15 -36.98
C ASP A 30 46.58 17.40 -35.57
N HIS A 31 47.27 16.37 -35.08
CA HIS A 31 48.54 16.37 -34.37
C HIS A 31 48.81 17.21 -33.09
N ARG A 32 48.76 16.47 -31.98
CA ARG A 32 49.89 16.16 -31.07
C ARG A 32 50.67 17.29 -30.35
N ARG A 33 50.57 17.17 -29.02
CA ARG A 33 51.60 17.36 -27.96
C ARG A 33 51.92 18.81 -27.56
N HIS A 34 51.49 19.23 -26.38
CA HIS A 34 52.15 19.05 -25.07
C HIS A 34 53.39 19.93 -24.85
N HIS A 35 53.37 20.58 -23.69
CA HIS A 35 54.47 21.08 -22.85
C HIS A 35 54.86 22.56 -22.92
N HIS A 36 54.88 23.15 -21.71
CA HIS A 36 55.30 24.49 -21.30
C HIS A 36 54.32 25.61 -21.72
N GLN A 37 53.74 26.41 -20.84
CA GLN A 37 54.40 27.10 -19.74
C GLN A 37 53.34 27.71 -18.81
N GLN A 38 53.17 27.08 -17.64
CA GLN A 38 52.58 27.72 -16.48
C GLN A 38 53.61 28.75 -15.98
N GLN A 39 53.14 29.93 -15.56
CA GLN A 39 53.90 31.03 -14.94
C GLN A 39 54.60 32.05 -15.87
N HIS A 40 53.83 33.02 -16.36
CA HIS A 40 54.24 34.42 -16.37
C HIS A 40 52.98 35.28 -16.59
N TRP A 41 52.95 36.50 -16.05
CA TRP A 41 51.89 37.53 -16.18
C TRP A 41 51.01 37.85 -14.96
N LEU A 42 51.55 37.69 -13.75
CA LEU A 42 51.29 38.69 -12.70
C LEU A 42 52.24 39.87 -12.90
N LYS A 43 51.78 40.93 -13.58
CA LYS A 43 51.92 42.35 -13.21
C LYS A 43 51.84 43.28 -14.43
N LYS A 44 50.84 44.16 -14.35
CA LYS A 44 50.79 45.55 -14.84
C LYS A 44 51.04 45.77 -16.34
N THR A 45 50.02 46.31 -17.01
CA THR A 45 49.94 47.76 -17.26
C THR A 45 48.50 48.20 -17.58
N ASN A 46 48.26 49.47 -17.28
CA ASN A 46 47.01 50.21 -17.17
C ASN A 46 46.39 50.64 -18.51
N HIS A 47 45.10 50.98 -18.42
CA HIS A 47 44.28 51.92 -19.24
C HIS A 47 43.91 51.54 -20.68
N ASN A 48 42.61 51.27 -20.90
CA ASN A 48 41.67 52.30 -21.37
C ASN A 48 40.21 51.85 -21.19
N THR A 49 39.41 52.68 -20.53
CA THR A 49 37.98 52.50 -20.29
C THR A 49 37.15 52.95 -21.49
N ASP A 50 36.37 52.04 -22.05
CA ASP A 50 35.40 52.32 -23.12
C ASP A 50 34.02 52.66 -22.49
N PRO A 51 33.45 53.85 -22.69
CA PRO A 51 32.27 54.33 -21.94
C PRO A 51 30.94 53.68 -22.35
N ASN A 52 30.93 52.81 -23.38
CA ASN A 52 29.70 52.20 -23.90
C ASN A 52 29.33 50.83 -23.29
N GLY A 53 30.22 50.18 -22.54
CA GLY A 53 29.94 48.88 -21.91
C GLY A 53 28.98 48.97 -20.71
N TRP A 54 29.02 50.09 -19.98
CA TRP A 54 28.25 50.27 -18.75
C TRP A 54 26.74 50.47 -19.00
N ARG A 55 26.37 51.06 -20.14
CA ARG A 55 24.95 51.27 -20.52
C ARG A 55 24.20 49.97 -20.85
N CYS A 56 24.88 48.97 -21.42
CA CYS A 56 24.26 47.67 -21.71
C CYS A 56 24.10 46.82 -20.46
N VAL A 57 25.08 46.84 -19.56
CA VAL A 57 24.99 46.11 -18.28
C VAL A 57 23.88 46.70 -17.42
N ASP A 58 23.75 48.03 -17.36
CA ASP A 58 22.66 48.69 -16.63
C ASP A 58 21.28 48.34 -17.22
N ARG A 59 21.15 48.31 -18.56
CA ARG A 59 19.91 47.89 -19.22
C ARG A 59 19.56 46.42 -18.94
N CYS A 60 20.53 45.52 -18.96
CA CYS A 60 20.30 44.11 -18.65
C CYS A 60 19.89 43.91 -17.19
N CYS A 61 20.55 44.60 -16.25
CA CYS A 61 20.20 44.56 -14.83
C CYS A 61 18.79 45.15 -14.58
N TRP A 62 18.42 46.23 -15.27
CA TRP A 62 17.07 46.79 -15.22
C TRP A 62 16.02 45.86 -15.82
N MET A 63 16.31 45.17 -16.93
CA MET A 63 15.40 44.19 -17.53
C MET A 63 15.20 42.96 -16.64
N ILE A 64 16.27 42.47 -16.00
CA ILE A 64 16.19 41.37 -15.02
C ILE A 64 15.42 41.82 -13.77
N GLY A 65 15.69 43.03 -13.27
CA GLY A 65 14.95 43.61 -12.15
C GLY A 65 13.45 43.79 -12.45
N TYR A 66 13.12 44.26 -13.65
CA TYR A 66 11.74 44.45 -14.09
C TYR A 66 11.01 43.11 -14.29
N THR A 67 11.65 42.12 -14.91
CA THR A 67 11.07 40.79 -15.07
C THR A 67 10.84 40.09 -13.73
N CYS A 68 11.79 40.21 -12.79
CA CYS A 68 11.64 39.68 -11.43
C CYS A 68 10.51 40.39 -10.66
N THR A 69 10.41 41.72 -10.73
CA THR A 69 9.35 42.47 -10.03
C THR A 69 7.97 42.20 -10.63
N VAL A 70 7.84 42.16 -11.95
CA VAL A 70 6.59 41.78 -12.63
C VAL A 70 6.19 40.34 -12.28
N TRP A 71 7.14 39.41 -12.19
CA TRP A 71 6.88 38.04 -11.78
C TRP A 71 6.40 37.94 -10.32
N TRP A 72 7.03 38.69 -9.40
CA TRP A 72 6.62 38.77 -8.00
C TRP A 72 5.25 39.43 -7.82
N VAL A 73 4.95 40.49 -8.58
CA VAL A 73 3.64 41.14 -8.59
C VAL A 73 2.58 40.22 -9.18
N ALA A 74 2.88 39.50 -10.27
CA ALA A 74 1.98 38.51 -10.84
C ALA A 74 1.70 37.36 -9.86
N LEU A 75 2.70 36.89 -9.12
CA LEU A 75 2.52 35.89 -8.05
C LEU A 75 1.67 36.42 -6.88
N LEU A 76 1.88 37.67 -6.47
CA LEU A 76 1.07 38.32 -5.44
C LEU A 76 -0.38 38.51 -5.89
N LEU A 77 -0.60 38.96 -7.12
CA LEU A 77 -1.93 39.12 -7.70
C LEU A 77 -2.61 37.77 -7.90
N TYR A 78 -1.89 36.74 -8.36
CA TYR A 78 -2.39 35.37 -8.47
C TYR A 78 -2.76 34.79 -7.10
N GLY A 79 -1.93 35.02 -6.08
CA GLY A 79 -2.23 34.63 -4.69
C GLY A 79 -3.44 35.36 -4.11
N SER A 80 -3.63 36.63 -4.48
CA SER A 80 -4.77 37.46 -4.04
C SER A 80 -6.08 37.06 -4.74
N LEU A 81 -6.03 36.74 -6.04
CA LEU A 81 -7.16 36.20 -6.82
C LEU A 81 -7.54 34.79 -6.36
N LEU A 82 -6.58 33.96 -5.93
CA LEU A 82 -6.85 32.66 -5.30
C LEU A 82 -7.48 32.75 -3.90
N HIS A 83 -7.38 33.91 -3.22
CA HIS A 83 -8.01 34.15 -1.92
C HIS A 83 -9.41 34.78 -2.02
N ALA A 84 -9.84 35.19 -3.22
CA ALA A 84 -11.17 35.76 -3.43
C ALA A 84 -12.29 34.70 -3.54
N ASP A 85 -11.95 33.42 -3.67
CA ASP A 85 -12.91 32.31 -3.84
C ASP A 85 -12.96 31.39 -2.61
N VAL A 86 -12.96 31.98 -1.40
CA VAL A 86 -13.27 31.24 -0.16
C VAL A 86 -14.77 30.95 -0.13
N THR A 87 -15.17 29.93 -0.88
CA THR A 87 -16.46 29.26 -0.65
C THR A 87 -16.56 28.89 0.84
N PRO A 88 -17.66 29.21 1.54
CA PRO A 88 -17.80 28.88 2.95
C PRO A 88 -17.63 27.38 3.11
N ASP A 89 -16.62 26.95 3.88
CA ASP A 89 -16.23 25.54 4.11
C ASP A 89 -17.47 24.64 4.22
N GLN A 90 -17.83 23.99 3.11
CA GLN A 90 -18.98 23.08 3.01
C GLN A 90 -18.65 21.67 3.51
N SER A 91 -17.56 21.50 4.27
CA SER A 91 -17.22 20.19 4.82
C SER A 91 -18.36 19.62 5.67
N PRO A 92 -18.54 18.29 5.69
CA PRO A 92 -19.57 17.65 6.49
C PRO A 92 -19.58 18.11 7.96
N GLY A 93 -18.41 18.27 8.59
CA GLY A 93 -18.27 18.73 9.97
C GLY A 93 -18.77 20.16 10.19
N SER A 94 -18.50 21.08 9.26
CA SER A 94 -19.02 22.45 9.32
C SER A 94 -20.54 22.49 9.15
N ARG A 95 -21.10 21.62 8.29
CA ARG A 95 -22.56 21.47 8.15
C ARG A 95 -23.20 20.93 9.43
N LEU A 96 -22.68 19.83 9.97
CA LEU A 96 -23.19 19.20 11.19
C LEU A 96 -23.10 20.14 12.41
N ARG A 97 -22.05 20.96 12.49
CA ARG A 97 -21.94 21.99 13.53
C ARG A 97 -23.07 23.03 13.43
N ARG A 98 -23.44 23.47 12.22
CA ARG A 98 -24.57 24.40 12.01
C ARG A 98 -25.91 23.78 12.38
N GLU A 99 -26.05 22.47 12.20
CA GLU A 99 -27.21 21.70 12.64
C GLU A 99 -27.22 21.47 14.18
N GLY A 100 -26.21 21.97 14.91
CA GLY A 100 -26.13 21.87 16.37
C GLY A 100 -25.62 20.53 16.89
N LEU A 101 -25.04 19.68 16.04
CA LEU A 101 -24.46 18.41 16.48
C LEU A 101 -23.14 18.61 17.24
N GLY A 102 -22.95 17.79 18.27
CA GLY A 102 -21.75 17.74 19.08
C GLY A 102 -21.34 16.31 19.45
N PRO A 103 -20.26 16.14 20.22
CA PRO A 103 -19.73 14.83 20.56
C PRO A 103 -20.63 14.12 21.57
N LEU A 104 -20.97 12.86 21.29
CA LEU A 104 -21.77 12.02 22.20
C LEU A 104 -21.03 10.74 22.59
N HIS A 105 -20.64 9.95 21.59
CA HIS A 105 -19.92 8.69 21.77
C HIS A 105 -18.44 8.88 21.45
N PRO A 106 -17.51 8.36 22.26
CA PRO A 106 -16.09 8.36 21.90
C PRO A 106 -15.86 7.56 20.63
N VAL A 107 -14.88 7.97 19.82
CA VAL A 107 -14.59 7.34 18.51
C VAL A 107 -13.24 6.64 18.56
N ILE A 108 -13.21 5.38 18.12
CA ILE A 108 -11.99 4.60 17.94
C ILE A 108 -11.83 4.28 16.46
N MET A 109 -10.70 4.65 15.89
CA MET A 109 -10.35 4.39 14.51
C MET A 109 -9.37 3.22 14.45
N VAL A 110 -9.66 2.22 13.61
CA VAL A 110 -8.80 1.05 13.43
C VAL A 110 -8.27 1.06 11.99
N PRO A 111 -6.98 1.40 11.78
CA PRO A 111 -6.39 1.48 10.45
C PRO A 111 -6.37 0.11 9.75
N GLY A 112 -6.17 0.14 8.43
CA GLY A 112 -5.96 -1.07 7.64
C GLY A 112 -4.47 -1.37 7.44
N ILE A 113 -4.18 -2.33 6.56
CA ILE A 113 -2.80 -2.65 6.18
C ILE A 113 -2.07 -1.40 5.69
N ALA A 114 -0.81 -1.24 6.10
CA ALA A 114 0.05 -0.15 5.69
C ALA A 114 -0.42 1.27 6.05
N ASN A 115 -1.52 1.45 6.79
CA ASN A 115 -2.13 2.76 7.06
C ASN A 115 -1.77 3.34 8.45
N GLY A 116 -0.79 2.76 9.14
CA GLY A 116 -0.26 3.27 10.41
C GLY A 116 1.27 3.34 10.36
N GLY A 117 1.85 4.39 10.94
CA GLY A 117 3.31 4.55 11.01
C GLY A 117 3.99 3.45 11.82
N LEU A 118 5.17 3.03 11.39
CA LEU A 118 6.05 2.12 12.14
C LEU A 118 7.39 2.82 12.40
N GLU A 119 7.92 2.68 13.61
CA GLU A 119 9.18 3.27 14.06
C GLU A 119 10.19 2.22 14.52
N LEU A 120 11.47 2.53 14.35
CA LEU A 120 12.57 1.64 14.69
C LEU A 120 12.99 1.80 16.16
N TRP A 121 13.07 0.71 16.91
CA TRP A 121 13.54 0.67 18.30
C TRP A 121 14.89 -0.01 18.46
N GLU A 122 15.21 -0.94 17.57
CA GLU A 122 16.47 -1.69 17.54
C GLU A 122 16.74 -2.08 16.11
N GLY A 123 18.00 -2.01 15.68
CA GLY A 123 18.34 -2.30 14.31
C GLY A 123 19.82 -2.57 14.12
N ARG A 124 20.16 -3.09 12.95
CA ARG A 124 21.53 -3.40 12.53
C ARG A 124 22.36 -2.13 12.37
N PRO A 125 23.71 -2.21 12.30
CA PRO A 125 24.59 -1.07 12.09
C PRO A 125 24.20 -0.19 10.87
N CYS A 126 23.63 -0.78 9.82
CA CYS A 126 23.15 -0.01 8.66
C CYS A 126 22.03 0.99 8.99
N SER A 127 21.36 0.83 10.14
CA SER A 127 20.25 1.68 10.60
C SER A 127 20.71 2.78 11.57
N GLU A 128 22.03 2.98 11.73
CA GLU A 128 22.59 3.99 12.62
C GLU A 128 21.97 5.37 12.36
N GLY A 129 21.53 6.02 13.44
CA GLY A 129 20.83 7.31 13.42
C GLY A 129 19.32 7.23 13.14
N LEU A 130 18.73 6.03 13.05
CA LEU A 130 17.29 5.81 12.80
C LEU A 130 16.48 5.41 14.05
N PHE A 131 17.09 5.36 15.23
CA PHE A 131 16.36 5.09 16.49
C PHE A 131 15.19 6.06 16.68
N ARG A 132 14.00 5.50 16.93
CA ARG A 132 12.69 6.16 17.04
C ARG A 132 12.29 7.03 15.85
N LYS A 133 12.91 6.82 14.70
CA LYS A 133 12.44 7.40 13.44
C LYS A 133 11.44 6.46 12.79
N ARG A 134 10.45 7.06 12.13
CA ARG A 134 9.46 6.33 11.34
C ARG A 134 10.14 5.71 10.13
N ILE A 135 10.19 4.38 10.10
CA ILE A 135 10.64 3.60 8.95
C ILE A 135 9.47 3.26 7.99
N TRP A 136 8.26 3.63 8.38
CA TRP A 136 7.06 3.61 7.56
C TRP A 136 6.13 4.77 7.97
N GLY A 137 5.57 5.50 7.01
CA GLY A 137 4.67 6.64 7.29
C GLY A 137 5.38 7.89 7.83
N GLY A 138 6.60 8.14 7.37
CA GLY A 138 7.44 9.29 7.76
C GLY A 138 8.21 9.86 6.56
N ASN A 139 9.29 10.59 6.82
CA ASN A 139 10.14 11.08 5.74
C ASN A 139 10.93 9.92 5.12
N PHE A 140 10.48 9.45 3.96
CA PHE A 140 11.07 8.30 3.29
C PHE A 140 12.48 8.56 2.71
N ALA A 141 12.95 9.81 2.65
CA ALA A 141 14.25 10.13 2.05
C ALA A 141 15.43 9.43 2.75
N GLU A 142 15.43 9.32 4.08
CA GLU A 142 16.50 8.64 4.83
C GLU A 142 16.48 7.13 4.65
N ILE A 143 15.29 6.59 4.44
CA ILE A 143 15.04 5.15 4.27
C ILE A 143 15.49 4.70 2.88
N PHE A 144 15.14 5.47 1.84
CA PHE A 144 15.50 5.15 0.47
C PHE A 144 16.97 5.40 0.13
N LYS A 145 17.72 6.15 0.96
CA LYS A 145 19.19 6.16 0.90
C LYS A 145 19.79 4.78 1.20
N ARG A 146 19.09 3.93 1.95
CA ARG A 146 19.56 2.62 2.43
C ARG A 146 18.51 1.54 2.14
N PRO A 147 18.18 1.27 0.86
CA PRO A 147 17.06 0.39 0.51
C PRO A 147 17.24 -1.00 1.12
N ARG A 148 18.42 -1.62 1.01
CA ARG A 148 18.69 -2.94 1.61
C ARG A 148 18.48 -2.96 3.12
N CYS A 149 18.93 -1.93 3.81
CA CYS A 149 18.73 -1.79 5.25
C CYS A 149 17.24 -1.73 5.57
N TRP A 150 16.47 -0.92 4.84
CA TRP A 150 15.03 -0.87 5.02
C TRP A 150 14.34 -2.22 4.80
N LEU A 151 14.76 -2.98 3.78
CA LEU A 151 14.19 -4.30 3.53
C LEU A 151 14.42 -5.24 4.70
N GLU A 152 15.64 -5.28 5.22
CA GLU A 152 15.98 -6.11 6.37
C GLU A 152 15.13 -5.75 7.60
N HIS A 153 14.95 -4.45 7.87
CA HIS A 153 14.22 -3.99 9.05
C HIS A 153 12.69 -4.10 8.93
N MET A 154 12.15 -4.06 7.72
CA MET A 154 10.71 -4.19 7.49
C MET A 154 10.25 -5.62 7.24
N SER A 155 11.18 -6.55 6.99
CA SER A 155 10.87 -7.98 6.83
C SER A 155 10.54 -8.61 8.17
N LEU A 156 9.65 -9.61 8.14
CA LEU A 156 9.47 -10.53 9.25
C LEU A 156 10.36 -11.75 9.08
N ASP A 157 10.74 -12.36 10.19
CA ASP A 157 11.46 -13.61 10.23
C ASP A 157 10.62 -14.76 9.64
N ASN A 158 11.25 -15.56 8.77
CA ASN A 158 10.52 -16.53 7.96
C ASN A 158 10.08 -17.79 8.74
N GLU A 159 10.59 -18.00 9.96
CA GLU A 159 10.16 -19.13 10.80
C GLU A 159 9.11 -18.66 11.84
N THR A 160 9.35 -17.52 12.47
CA THR A 160 8.52 -17.04 13.59
C THR A 160 7.41 -16.07 13.18
N GLY A 161 7.55 -15.35 12.06
CA GLY A 161 6.61 -14.29 11.67
C GLY A 161 6.67 -13.06 12.58
N LEU A 162 7.78 -12.86 13.30
CA LEU A 162 8.05 -11.71 14.17
C LEU A 162 9.21 -10.87 13.61
N ASP A 163 9.58 -9.79 14.30
CA ASP A 163 10.81 -9.05 13.97
C ASP A 163 12.03 -9.99 14.03
N PRO A 164 12.97 -9.92 13.05
CA PRO A 164 14.22 -10.68 13.11
C PRO A 164 15.08 -10.33 14.34
N GLU A 165 15.95 -11.26 14.74
CA GLU A 165 16.84 -11.04 15.89
C GLU A 165 17.75 -9.80 15.69
N GLY A 166 17.79 -8.93 16.71
CA GLY A 166 18.52 -7.66 16.68
C GLY A 166 17.81 -6.54 15.92
N ILE A 167 16.55 -6.75 15.53
CA ILE A 167 15.66 -5.75 14.93
C ILE A 167 14.39 -5.64 15.77
N ARG A 168 13.91 -4.43 15.96
CA ARG A 168 12.67 -4.17 16.69
C ARG A 168 11.94 -2.99 16.07
N VAL A 169 10.74 -3.24 15.58
CA VAL A 169 9.90 -2.23 14.92
C VAL A 169 8.56 -2.16 15.63
N ARG A 170 8.08 -0.96 15.96
CA ARG A 170 6.85 -0.78 16.73
C ARG A 170 5.89 0.17 16.05
N ALA A 171 4.60 -0.06 16.28
CA ALA A 171 3.58 0.84 15.81
C ALA A 171 3.67 2.19 16.51
N VAL A 172 3.57 3.27 15.74
CA VAL A 172 3.55 4.62 16.29
C VAL A 172 2.20 4.83 17.00
N PRO A 173 2.18 5.25 18.29
CA PRO A 173 0.93 5.47 19.01
C PRO A 173 0.28 6.82 18.68
N GLY A 174 -1.04 6.90 18.90
CA GLY A 174 -1.80 8.15 18.88
C GLY A 174 -2.33 8.57 17.51
N LEU A 175 -3.04 9.71 17.45
CA LEU A 175 -3.66 10.22 16.22
C LEU A 175 -2.64 10.50 15.12
N VAL A 176 -1.43 10.91 15.51
CA VAL A 176 -0.28 11.19 14.63
C VAL A 176 0.22 9.96 13.87
N ALA A 177 -0.20 8.76 14.27
CA ALA A 177 0.19 7.51 13.62
C ALA A 177 -0.32 7.44 12.18
N ALA A 178 -1.44 8.09 11.88
CA ALA A 178 -2.13 7.98 10.61
C ALA A 178 -2.70 9.30 10.06
N ASP A 179 -2.69 10.39 10.84
CA ASP A 179 -3.31 11.66 10.44
C ASP A 179 -2.60 12.38 9.27
N TYR A 180 -1.36 12.04 8.93
CA TYR A 180 -0.66 12.48 7.72
C TYR A 180 0.35 11.41 7.27
N PHE A 181 -0.14 10.19 7.06
CA PHE A 181 0.68 9.00 6.83
C PHE A 181 1.67 9.14 5.64
N THR A 182 1.22 9.67 4.49
CA THR A 182 2.10 10.13 3.39
C THR A 182 1.49 11.36 2.70
N PRO A 183 2.28 12.20 2.00
CA PRO A 183 1.71 13.18 1.08
C PRO A 183 0.78 12.48 0.08
N GLY A 184 -0.49 12.89 0.00
CA GLY A 184 -1.47 12.32 -0.93
C GLY A 184 -2.41 11.24 -0.37
N TYR A 185 -2.17 10.71 0.84
CA TYR A 185 -3.03 9.69 1.47
C TYR A 185 -3.64 10.21 2.78
N PHE A 186 -4.83 10.83 2.69
CA PHE A 186 -5.43 11.64 3.78
C PHE A 186 -6.71 11.05 4.38
N VAL A 187 -6.93 9.73 4.29
CA VAL A 187 -8.20 9.09 4.69
C VAL A 187 -8.60 9.45 6.12
N TRP A 188 -7.67 9.33 7.07
CA TRP A 188 -7.94 9.63 8.48
C TRP A 188 -7.92 11.12 8.79
N ALA A 189 -7.03 11.89 8.14
CA ALA A 189 -6.92 13.34 8.32
C ALA A 189 -8.26 14.05 8.08
N ILE A 190 -8.96 13.67 7.01
CA ILE A 190 -10.25 14.26 6.62
C ILE A 190 -11.31 13.91 7.67
N LEU A 191 -11.39 12.65 8.11
CA LEU A 191 -12.35 12.23 9.14
C LEU A 191 -12.09 12.95 10.46
N ILE A 192 -10.84 12.96 10.94
CA ILE A 192 -10.42 13.63 12.18
C ILE A 192 -10.74 15.11 12.12
N LYS A 193 -10.43 15.79 11.01
CA LYS A 193 -10.75 17.22 10.82
C LYS A 193 -12.25 17.49 10.92
N ASN A 194 -13.08 16.65 10.30
CA ASN A 194 -14.54 16.79 10.35
C ASN A 194 -15.11 16.52 11.75
N LEU A 195 -14.60 15.52 12.47
CA LEU A 195 -14.97 15.27 13.86
C LEU A 195 -14.55 16.42 14.78
N ALA A 196 -13.36 16.99 14.57
CA ALA A 196 -12.89 18.13 15.33
C ALA A 196 -13.77 19.38 15.15
N ARG A 197 -14.35 19.59 13.95
CA ARG A 197 -15.29 20.70 13.71
C ARG A 197 -16.54 20.63 14.58
N ILE A 198 -16.99 19.43 14.97
CA ILE A 198 -18.14 19.24 15.87
C ILE A 198 -17.72 19.02 17.33
N GLY A 199 -16.47 19.31 17.69
CA GLY A 199 -15.99 19.32 19.08
C GLY A 199 -15.33 18.03 19.58
N TYR A 200 -15.04 17.07 18.70
CA TYR A 200 -14.17 15.95 19.07
C TYR A 200 -12.71 16.40 19.21
N GLU A 201 -11.97 15.77 20.10
CA GLU A 201 -10.56 16.04 20.36
C GLU A 201 -9.83 14.77 20.83
N GLY A 202 -8.52 14.86 21.13
CA GLY A 202 -7.71 13.69 21.50
C GLY A 202 -8.20 12.93 22.75
N LYS A 203 -9.06 13.53 23.58
CA LYS A 203 -9.62 12.87 24.77
C LYS A 203 -10.78 11.92 24.46
N ASN A 204 -11.52 12.16 23.37
CA ASN A 204 -12.69 11.37 22.95
C ASN A 204 -12.51 10.75 21.54
N MET A 205 -11.32 10.87 20.96
CA MET A 205 -10.88 10.15 19.77
C MET A 205 -9.64 9.31 20.06
N HIS A 206 -9.54 8.12 19.48
CA HIS A 206 -8.36 7.28 19.55
C HIS A 206 -8.09 6.61 18.21
N MET A 207 -6.82 6.55 17.80
CA MET A 207 -6.35 5.74 16.67
C MET A 207 -5.64 4.52 17.25
N THR A 208 -6.13 3.33 16.93
CA THR A 208 -5.50 2.08 17.36
C THR A 208 -4.16 1.93 16.65
N ALA A 209 -3.10 1.78 17.43
CA ALA A 209 -1.76 1.51 16.94
C ALA A 209 -1.47 0.01 17.08
N TYR A 210 -1.13 -0.62 15.95
CA TYR A 210 -0.72 -2.02 15.89
C TYR A 210 0.18 -2.24 14.68
N ASP A 211 1.10 -3.19 14.79
CA ASP A 211 1.95 -3.62 13.70
C ASP A 211 1.13 -4.42 12.69
N TRP A 212 0.76 -3.73 11.62
CA TRP A 212 -0.06 -4.28 10.55
C TRP A 212 0.70 -5.29 9.68
N ARG A 213 1.97 -5.63 9.95
CA ARG A 213 2.69 -6.72 9.28
C ARG A 213 2.39 -8.09 9.90
N LEU A 214 2.20 -8.12 11.22
CA LEU A 214 2.12 -9.34 12.02
C LEU A 214 0.76 -10.04 11.86
N SER A 215 0.73 -11.35 12.16
CA SER A 215 -0.53 -12.07 12.34
C SER A 215 -1.31 -11.53 13.54
N PHE A 216 -2.64 -11.64 13.55
CA PHE A 216 -3.46 -10.97 14.57
C PHE A 216 -3.23 -11.48 16.00
N GLN A 217 -2.86 -12.75 16.15
CA GLN A 217 -2.52 -13.34 17.45
C GLN A 217 -1.03 -13.09 17.82
N ASN A 218 -0.14 -12.91 16.83
CA ASN A 218 1.25 -12.51 17.07
C ASN A 218 1.31 -11.00 17.31
N THR A 219 0.93 -10.54 18.50
CA THR A 219 1.13 -9.14 18.86
C THR A 219 2.57 -8.87 19.28
N GLU A 220 3.03 -7.63 19.07
CA GLU A 220 4.37 -7.03 19.14
C GLU A 220 5.32 -7.39 20.33
N VAL A 221 4.93 -8.24 21.28
CA VAL A 221 5.72 -8.54 22.49
C VAL A 221 5.73 -10.04 22.77
N THR A 222 6.87 -10.69 22.54
CA THR A 222 7.14 -12.11 22.87
C THR A 222 7.01 -12.40 24.37
N VAL A 223 7.17 -11.38 25.22
CA VAL A 223 7.08 -11.48 26.69
C VAL A 223 5.63 -11.43 27.19
N ILE A 224 4.72 -10.74 26.48
CA ILE A 224 3.30 -10.62 26.85
C ILE A 224 2.45 -10.82 25.59
N PRO A 225 2.00 -12.05 25.33
CA PRO A 225 1.04 -12.33 24.26
C PRO A 225 -0.17 -11.39 24.38
N ASN A 226 -0.63 -10.85 23.25
CA ASN A 226 -1.80 -9.98 23.12
C ASN A 226 -1.72 -8.61 23.84
N PHE A 227 -0.52 -8.06 24.09
CA PHE A 227 -0.36 -6.75 24.73
C PHE A 227 -1.14 -5.62 24.03
N VAL A 228 -1.13 -5.60 22.70
CA VAL A 228 -1.83 -4.57 21.91
C VAL A 228 -3.35 -4.66 22.12
N TYR A 229 -3.91 -5.87 22.13
CA TYR A 229 -5.32 -6.08 22.44
C TYR A 229 -5.68 -5.74 23.88
N GLY A 230 -4.82 -6.07 24.85
CA GLY A 230 -5.01 -5.64 26.25
C GLY A 230 -5.02 -4.12 26.39
N SER A 231 -4.14 -3.44 25.66
CA SER A 231 -4.08 -1.98 25.61
C SER A 231 -5.33 -1.38 24.98
N LEU A 232 -5.82 -1.95 23.87
CA LEU A 232 -7.06 -1.53 23.21
C LEU A 232 -8.28 -1.74 24.12
N LYS A 233 -8.39 -2.91 24.75
CA LYS A 233 -9.44 -3.22 25.74
C LYS A 233 -9.46 -2.16 26.85
N SER A 234 -8.31 -1.93 27.48
CA SER A 234 -8.17 -0.96 28.57
C SER A 234 -8.51 0.47 28.12
N LYS A 235 -8.10 0.84 26.90
CA LYS A 235 -8.42 2.15 26.32
C LYS A 235 -9.93 2.32 26.07
N ILE A 236 -10.59 1.30 25.55
CA ILE A 236 -12.05 1.29 25.35
C ILE A 236 -12.77 1.46 26.68
N GLU A 237 -12.42 0.66 27.69
CA GLU A 237 -13.03 0.75 29.02
C GLU A 237 -12.82 2.12 29.64
N LEU A 238 -11.61 2.68 29.52
CA LEU A 238 -11.30 4.02 30.00
C LEU A 238 -12.14 5.09 29.29
N MET A 239 -12.25 5.04 27.96
CA MET A 239 -13.05 6.00 27.17
C MET A 239 -14.54 5.93 27.51
N VAL A 240 -15.07 4.74 27.79
CA VAL A 240 -16.46 4.58 28.26
C VAL A 240 -16.63 5.22 29.63
N ARG A 241 -15.74 4.91 30.59
CA ARG A 241 -15.83 5.43 31.96
C ARG A 241 -15.68 6.95 32.01
N SER A 242 -14.70 7.51 31.31
CA SER A 242 -14.43 8.95 31.31
C SER A 242 -15.45 9.77 30.53
N ASN A 243 -16.23 9.15 29.64
CA ASN A 243 -17.27 9.80 28.85
C ASN A 243 -18.68 9.47 29.36
N GLY A 244 -18.85 9.39 30.68
CA GLY A 244 -20.17 9.22 31.32
C GLY A 244 -20.88 7.91 30.97
N ASN A 245 -20.13 6.81 30.87
CA ASN A 245 -20.62 5.48 30.47
C ASN A 245 -21.25 5.41 29.07
N LYS A 246 -20.97 6.38 28.19
CA LYS A 246 -21.34 6.28 26.78
C LYS A 246 -20.38 5.32 26.07
N LYS A 247 -20.96 4.26 25.50
CA LYS A 247 -20.27 3.24 24.70
C LYS A 247 -19.52 3.87 23.52
N VAL A 248 -18.43 3.25 23.07
CA VAL A 248 -17.60 3.76 21.96
C VAL A 248 -18.22 3.42 20.60
N VAL A 249 -18.01 4.29 19.62
CA VAL A 249 -18.22 3.98 18.19
C VAL A 249 -16.86 3.60 17.60
N VAL A 250 -16.79 2.46 16.93
CA VAL A 250 -15.55 1.98 16.30
C VAL A 250 -15.65 2.15 14.79
N VAL A 251 -14.62 2.69 14.16
CA VAL A 251 -14.52 2.97 12.73
C VAL A 251 -13.33 2.20 12.16
N PRO A 252 -13.50 0.90 11.89
CA PRO A 252 -12.45 0.10 11.26
C PRO A 252 -12.44 0.27 9.73
N HIS A 253 -11.25 0.20 9.12
CA HIS A 253 -11.06 0.36 7.68
C HIS A 253 -10.28 -0.81 7.06
N SER A 254 -10.73 -1.31 5.91
CA SER A 254 -10.00 -2.34 5.14
C SER A 254 -9.66 -3.56 6.01
N MET A 255 -8.38 -3.97 6.09
CA MET A 255 -7.91 -5.06 6.96
C MET A 255 -8.22 -4.83 8.45
N GLY A 256 -8.32 -3.57 8.88
CA GLY A 256 -8.67 -3.21 10.27
C GLY A 256 -10.03 -3.74 10.70
N VAL A 257 -10.92 -4.04 9.74
CA VAL A 257 -12.20 -4.71 10.00
C VAL A 257 -11.99 -6.13 10.47
N LEU A 258 -11.11 -6.90 9.82
CA LEU A 258 -10.77 -8.27 10.21
C LEU A 258 -10.01 -8.30 11.54
N TYR A 259 -9.09 -7.34 11.74
CA TYR A 259 -8.35 -7.18 12.99
C TYR A 259 -9.29 -6.88 14.16
N PHE A 260 -10.28 -5.99 13.95
CA PHE A 260 -11.26 -5.66 14.97
C PHE A 260 -12.25 -6.80 15.22
N LEU A 261 -12.66 -7.54 14.18
CA LEU A 261 -13.46 -8.75 14.34
C LEU A 261 -12.75 -9.79 15.23
N HIS A 262 -11.45 -10.01 14.97
CA HIS A 262 -10.63 -10.88 15.80
C HIS A 262 -10.54 -10.37 17.25
N PHE A 263 -10.35 -9.06 17.46
CA PHE A 263 -10.36 -8.44 18.78
C PHE A 263 -11.67 -8.67 19.55
N LEU A 264 -12.83 -8.59 18.88
CA LEU A 264 -14.13 -8.82 19.53
C LEU A 264 -14.25 -10.25 20.09
N LYS A 265 -13.73 -11.25 19.36
CA LYS A 265 -13.70 -12.62 19.87
C LYS A 265 -12.65 -12.81 20.95
N TRP A 266 -11.46 -12.23 20.75
CA TRP A 266 -10.40 -12.26 21.75
C TRP A 266 -10.87 -11.66 23.09
N VAL A 267 -11.53 -10.50 23.09
CA VAL A 267 -11.91 -9.82 24.34
C VAL A 267 -12.96 -10.59 25.14
N GLU A 268 -13.85 -11.33 24.47
CA GLU A 268 -14.87 -12.15 25.12
C GLU A 268 -14.33 -13.50 25.61
N ALA A 269 -13.34 -14.05 24.91
CA ALA A 269 -12.73 -15.34 25.24
C ALA A 269 -12.01 -15.33 26.61
N PRO A 270 -12.04 -16.45 27.35
CA PRO A 270 -11.41 -16.54 28.66
C PRO A 270 -9.88 -16.55 28.56
N PRO A 271 -9.17 -16.09 29.61
CA PRO A 271 -7.72 -16.29 29.72
C PRO A 271 -7.36 -17.79 29.75
N PRO A 272 -6.17 -18.20 29.27
CA PRO A 272 -5.10 -17.36 28.73
C PRO A 272 -5.25 -17.02 27.23
N LEU A 273 -6.24 -17.59 26.53
CA LEU A 273 -6.41 -17.43 25.08
C LEU A 273 -6.98 -16.06 24.68
N GLY A 274 -7.85 -15.51 25.53
CA GLY A 274 -8.53 -14.24 25.32
C GLY A 274 -8.31 -13.22 26.44
N GLY A 275 -8.98 -12.07 26.29
CA GLY A 275 -8.90 -10.92 27.18
C GLY A 275 -9.77 -11.00 28.43
N GLY A 276 -10.61 -12.02 28.59
CA GLY A 276 -11.40 -12.24 29.81
C GLY A 276 -12.41 -11.14 30.12
N GLY A 277 -12.96 -10.47 29.10
CA GLY A 277 -14.03 -9.48 29.24
C GLY A 277 -15.41 -10.12 29.49
N GLY A 278 -15.58 -11.39 29.09
CA GLY A 278 -16.86 -12.11 29.14
C GLY A 278 -17.81 -11.72 28.01
N SER A 279 -18.87 -12.51 27.81
CA SER A 279 -19.83 -12.38 26.68
C SER A 279 -20.63 -11.07 26.65
N GLN A 280 -20.65 -10.32 27.76
CA GLN A 280 -21.34 -9.03 27.84
C GLN A 280 -20.41 -7.84 27.60
N TRP A 281 -19.11 -8.08 27.36
CA TRP A 281 -18.15 -6.98 27.23
C TRP A 281 -18.46 -6.09 26.03
N CYS A 282 -18.72 -6.69 24.86
CA CYS A 282 -19.07 -5.95 23.65
C CYS A 282 -20.37 -5.17 23.83
N ALA A 283 -21.40 -5.83 24.39
CA ALA A 283 -22.67 -5.19 24.69
C ALA A 283 -22.52 -4.02 25.67
N LYS A 284 -21.59 -4.09 26.62
CA LYS A 284 -21.34 -3.03 27.61
C LYS A 284 -20.54 -1.85 27.06
N HIS A 285 -19.59 -2.07 26.14
CA HIS A 285 -18.63 -1.03 25.75
C HIS A 285 -18.77 -0.53 24.31
N ILE A 286 -19.35 -1.30 23.39
CA ILE A 286 -19.46 -0.93 21.98
C ILE A 286 -20.87 -0.44 21.65
N LYS A 287 -20.99 0.76 21.07
CA LYS A 287 -22.25 1.34 20.60
C LYS A 287 -22.59 0.86 19.21
N ALA A 288 -21.62 1.00 18.30
CA ALA A 288 -21.77 0.75 16.88
C ALA A 288 -20.39 0.55 16.25
N ILE A 289 -20.36 -0.18 15.14
CA ILE A 289 -19.17 -0.38 14.31
C ILE A 289 -19.50 0.18 12.92
N MET A 290 -18.74 1.16 12.46
CA MET A 290 -18.89 1.83 11.17
C MET A 290 -17.75 1.41 10.25
N ASN A 291 -17.92 0.26 9.58
CA ASN A 291 -16.91 -0.27 8.67
C ASN A 291 -16.72 0.64 7.44
N ILE A 292 -15.47 0.96 7.11
CA ILE A 292 -15.11 1.62 5.86
C ILE A 292 -14.40 0.61 4.96
N SER A 293 -14.98 0.32 3.80
CA SER A 293 -14.43 -0.66 2.84
C SER A 293 -14.11 -2.02 3.50
N PRO A 294 -15.09 -2.69 4.13
CA PRO A 294 -14.84 -3.95 4.83
C PRO A 294 -14.33 -5.04 3.90
N THR A 295 -13.37 -5.84 4.40
CA THR A 295 -12.73 -6.94 3.67
C THR A 295 -13.05 -8.31 4.28
N PHE A 296 -14.27 -8.47 4.81
CA PHE A 296 -14.75 -9.67 5.51
C PHE A 296 -14.40 -10.97 4.78
N LEU A 297 -14.73 -11.04 3.48
CA LEU A 297 -14.53 -12.22 2.66
C LEU A 297 -13.16 -12.25 1.96
N GLY A 298 -12.27 -11.30 2.28
CA GLY A 298 -11.03 -11.09 1.53
C GLY A 298 -11.23 -10.28 0.25
N VAL A 299 -10.14 -10.09 -0.49
CA VAL A 299 -10.11 -9.37 -1.78
C VAL A 299 -9.22 -10.12 -2.77
N PRO A 300 -9.68 -10.40 -4.01
CA PRO A 300 -8.86 -11.07 -5.03
C PRO A 300 -7.53 -10.35 -5.32
N LYS A 301 -7.52 -9.01 -5.15
CA LYS A 301 -6.32 -8.18 -5.29
C LYS A 301 -5.18 -8.58 -4.34
N ALA A 302 -5.47 -9.16 -3.17
CA ALA A 302 -4.41 -9.61 -2.27
C ALA A 302 -3.53 -10.69 -2.92
N VAL A 303 -4.12 -11.54 -3.76
CA VAL A 303 -3.42 -12.57 -4.52
C VAL A 303 -2.44 -11.95 -5.51
N SER A 304 -2.91 -11.03 -6.34
CA SER A 304 -2.07 -10.37 -7.34
C SER A 304 -1.02 -9.45 -6.70
N GLY A 305 -1.33 -8.86 -5.54
CA GLY A 305 -0.38 -8.09 -4.73
C GLY A 305 0.83 -8.91 -4.26
N ILE A 306 0.63 -10.17 -3.85
CA ILE A 306 1.71 -11.06 -3.41
C ILE A 306 2.56 -11.56 -4.60
N PHE A 307 1.94 -11.91 -5.72
CA PHE A 307 2.62 -12.54 -6.86
C PHE A 307 3.23 -11.56 -7.86
N SER A 308 2.62 -10.40 -8.09
CA SER A 308 2.94 -9.59 -9.29
C SER A 308 2.95 -8.08 -9.09
N ALA A 309 2.43 -7.56 -7.97
CA ALA A 309 2.27 -6.12 -7.70
C ALA A 309 1.72 -5.34 -8.90
N GLU A 310 0.39 -5.26 -9.00
CA GLU A 310 -0.28 -4.73 -10.19
C GLU A 310 -0.14 -3.22 -10.32
N ALA A 311 -0.60 -2.67 -11.46
CA ALA A 311 -0.54 -1.22 -11.75
C ALA A 311 -1.14 -0.34 -10.65
N LYS A 312 -2.13 -0.83 -9.90
CA LYS A 312 -2.69 -0.12 -8.73
C LYS A 312 -1.73 -0.11 -7.54
N ASP A 313 -0.95 -1.16 -7.35
CA ASP A 313 0.07 -1.24 -6.29
C ASP A 313 1.30 -0.40 -6.66
N ILE A 314 1.64 -0.35 -7.94
CA ILE A 314 2.61 0.60 -8.48
C ILE A 314 2.13 2.04 -8.31
N ALA A 315 0.85 2.32 -8.55
CA ALA A 315 0.26 3.65 -8.34
C ALA A 315 0.26 4.04 -6.84
N PHE A 316 -0.03 3.10 -5.95
CA PHE A 316 0.08 3.30 -4.50
C PHE A 316 1.53 3.57 -4.08
N ALA A 317 2.49 2.76 -4.54
CA ALA A 317 3.91 2.98 -4.27
C ALA A 317 4.40 4.33 -4.84
N ARG A 318 3.95 4.72 -6.03
CA ARG A 318 4.22 6.03 -6.65
C ARG A 318 3.65 7.19 -5.83
N ALA A 319 2.43 7.04 -5.32
CA ALA A 319 1.80 8.05 -4.47
C ALA A 319 2.55 8.22 -3.13
N MET A 320 3.12 7.14 -2.58
CA MET A 320 3.91 7.21 -1.35
C MET A 320 5.33 7.78 -1.57
N ALA A 321 5.91 7.64 -2.76
CA ALA A 321 7.26 8.08 -3.08
C ALA A 321 7.36 8.80 -4.46
N PRO A 322 6.72 9.98 -4.62
CA PRO A 322 6.79 10.76 -5.85
C PRO A 322 8.26 11.19 -6.10
N GLY A 323 8.83 10.81 -7.24
CA GLY A 323 10.23 11.09 -7.61
C GLY A 323 11.17 9.89 -7.63
N ILE A 324 10.82 8.75 -7.00
CA ILE A 324 11.69 7.56 -6.97
C ILE A 324 11.29 6.57 -8.08
N LEU A 325 9.98 6.32 -8.22
CA LEU A 325 9.44 5.43 -9.25
C LEU A 325 9.39 6.04 -10.65
N ASP A 326 9.74 7.32 -10.77
CA ASP A 326 9.85 8.05 -12.05
C ASP A 326 11.20 7.78 -12.74
N SER A 327 12.17 7.23 -12.02
CA SER A 327 13.47 6.82 -12.55
C SER A 327 13.43 5.37 -13.02
N GLY A 328 13.10 5.15 -14.30
CA GLY A 328 12.67 3.86 -14.87
C GLY A 328 13.31 2.56 -14.32
N ILE A 329 14.65 2.47 -14.25
CA ILE A 329 15.35 1.25 -13.78
C ILE A 329 15.40 1.14 -12.25
N LEU A 330 15.57 2.26 -11.55
CA LEU A 330 15.62 2.33 -10.09
C LEU A 330 14.24 2.06 -9.48
N GLY A 331 13.17 2.54 -10.13
CA GLY A 331 11.79 2.27 -9.75
C GLY A 331 11.42 0.78 -9.83
N LEU A 332 11.86 0.07 -10.88
CA LEU A 332 11.60 -1.37 -11.02
C LEU A 332 12.31 -2.21 -9.95
N ARG A 333 13.57 -1.87 -9.62
CA ARG A 333 14.31 -2.53 -8.54
C ARG A 333 13.71 -2.24 -7.15
N ALA A 334 13.26 -1.01 -6.92
CA ALA A 334 12.57 -0.66 -5.67
C ALA A 334 11.25 -1.43 -5.51
N LEU A 335 10.49 -1.61 -6.59
CA LEU A 335 9.26 -2.41 -6.58
C LEU A 335 9.55 -3.87 -6.25
N GLU A 336 10.56 -4.47 -6.88
CA GLU A 336 10.98 -5.86 -6.60
C GLU A 336 11.32 -6.04 -5.11
N HIS A 337 12.03 -5.08 -4.54
CA HIS A 337 12.37 -5.08 -3.13
C HIS A 337 11.15 -4.96 -2.21
N ILE A 338 10.21 -4.06 -2.52
CA ILE A 338 8.94 -3.92 -1.77
C ILE A 338 8.13 -5.21 -1.84
N MET A 339 8.06 -5.85 -3.00
CA MET A 339 7.37 -7.13 -3.17
C MET A 339 7.96 -8.21 -2.25
N ARG A 340 9.29 -8.38 -2.25
CA ARG A 340 9.97 -9.36 -1.39
C ARG A 340 9.65 -9.16 0.09
N VAL A 341 9.65 -7.92 0.57
CA VAL A 341 9.31 -7.63 1.97
C VAL A 341 7.84 -7.90 2.25
N SER A 342 6.94 -7.49 1.35
CA SER A 342 5.51 -7.72 1.53
C SER A 342 5.15 -9.21 1.63
N GLN A 343 5.92 -10.09 0.97
CA GLN A 343 5.76 -11.54 1.07
C GLN A 343 6.09 -12.10 2.46
N THR A 344 6.76 -11.33 3.32
CA THR A 344 7.00 -11.71 4.72
C THR A 344 5.87 -11.28 5.66
N TRP A 345 4.97 -10.38 5.23
CA TRP A 345 3.92 -9.84 6.08
C TRP A 345 2.72 -10.78 6.17
N ASP A 346 2.68 -11.55 7.26
CA ASP A 346 1.65 -12.56 7.50
C ASP A 346 0.22 -11.99 7.46
N SER A 347 0.03 -10.73 7.88
CA SER A 347 -1.28 -10.07 7.87
C SER A 347 -1.95 -9.99 6.49
N ILE A 348 -1.17 -9.96 5.40
CA ILE A 348 -1.71 -9.94 4.03
C ILE A 348 -2.54 -11.19 3.76
N ILE A 349 -2.15 -12.33 4.36
CA ILE A 349 -2.85 -13.60 4.15
C ILE A 349 -4.28 -13.55 4.72
N SER A 350 -4.54 -12.70 5.73
CA SER A 350 -5.91 -12.44 6.21
C SER A 350 -6.84 -11.86 5.13
N LEU A 351 -6.27 -11.23 4.09
CA LEU A 351 -7.01 -10.60 2.99
C LEU A 351 -7.25 -11.55 1.81
N LEU A 352 -6.74 -12.78 1.84
CA LEU A 352 -7.06 -13.75 0.79
C LEU A 352 -8.57 -14.10 0.79
N PRO A 353 -9.14 -14.43 -0.38
CA PRO A 353 -10.54 -14.83 -0.51
C PRO A 353 -10.93 -15.96 0.46
N LYS A 354 -12.06 -15.80 1.14
CA LYS A 354 -12.65 -16.76 2.08
C LYS A 354 -13.95 -17.34 1.52
N GLY A 355 -14.27 -18.59 1.87
CA GLY A 355 -15.48 -19.27 1.44
C GLY A 355 -15.40 -19.97 0.08
N GLY A 356 -14.21 -20.05 -0.50
CA GLY A 356 -13.95 -20.83 -1.71
C GLY A 356 -14.81 -20.44 -2.92
N GLU A 357 -15.08 -21.42 -3.78
CA GLU A 357 -15.83 -21.23 -5.03
C GLU A 357 -17.33 -20.98 -4.79
N THR A 358 -17.83 -21.34 -3.61
CA THR A 358 -19.21 -21.05 -3.18
C THR A 358 -19.47 -19.55 -3.15
N ILE A 359 -18.51 -18.77 -2.66
CA ILE A 359 -18.62 -17.31 -2.55
C ILE A 359 -18.08 -16.60 -3.79
N TRP A 360 -16.91 -17.00 -4.27
CA TRP A 360 -16.17 -16.24 -5.29
C TRP A 360 -16.36 -16.76 -6.71
N GLY A 361 -17.13 -17.83 -6.86
CA GLY A 361 -17.34 -18.48 -8.15
C GLY A 361 -16.18 -19.37 -8.57
N ASN A 362 -16.30 -19.91 -9.77
CA ASN A 362 -15.39 -20.90 -10.33
C ASN A 362 -14.93 -20.46 -11.73
N LEU A 363 -14.52 -21.41 -12.58
CA LEU A 363 -14.06 -21.11 -13.94
C LEU A 363 -15.12 -20.46 -14.82
N ASP A 364 -16.41 -20.68 -14.54
CA ASP A 364 -17.51 -20.35 -15.44
C ASP A 364 -18.44 -19.28 -14.90
N TRP A 365 -18.48 -19.08 -13.58
CA TRP A 365 -19.36 -18.12 -12.94
C TRP A 365 -18.66 -17.30 -11.86
N SER A 366 -19.17 -16.10 -11.59
CA SER A 366 -18.83 -15.31 -10.40
C SER A 366 -19.98 -14.38 -9.98
N PRO A 367 -20.01 -13.92 -8.71
CA PRO A 367 -21.05 -13.00 -8.22
C PRO A 367 -21.18 -11.70 -9.00
N GLU A 368 -20.10 -11.25 -9.63
CA GLU A 368 -20.02 -10.01 -10.41
C GLU A 368 -20.54 -10.17 -11.84
N GLN A 369 -20.77 -11.41 -12.30
CA GLN A 369 -21.25 -11.68 -13.65
C GLN A 369 -22.63 -11.03 -13.88
N GLY A 370 -22.78 -10.34 -15.01
CA GLY A 370 -24.02 -9.63 -15.36
C GLY A 370 -24.16 -8.23 -14.76
N TYR A 371 -23.22 -7.77 -13.91
CA TYR A 371 -23.18 -6.38 -13.46
C TYR A 371 -22.32 -5.55 -14.44
N PRO A 372 -22.91 -4.66 -15.26
CA PRO A 372 -22.12 -3.81 -16.14
C PRO A 372 -21.22 -2.89 -15.30
N CYS A 373 -19.93 -2.86 -15.63
CA CYS A 373 -19.02 -1.87 -15.08
C CYS A 373 -19.42 -0.47 -15.59
N ASP A 374 -20.32 0.22 -14.91
CA ASP A 374 -20.83 1.53 -15.34
C ASP A 374 -19.68 2.55 -15.49
N PRO A 375 -19.35 2.98 -16.73
CA PRO A 375 -18.28 3.94 -16.95
C PRO A 375 -18.62 5.34 -16.41
N THR A 376 -19.87 5.65 -16.05
CA THR A 376 -20.24 6.97 -15.51
C THR A 376 -19.64 7.24 -14.12
N LYS A 377 -19.34 6.21 -13.32
CA LYS A 377 -18.58 6.38 -12.05
C LYS A 377 -17.14 6.86 -12.25
N LYS A 378 -16.56 6.75 -13.46
CA LYS A 378 -15.26 7.37 -13.78
C LYS A 378 -15.32 8.90 -13.80
N ARG A 379 -16.51 9.50 -13.95
CA ARG A 379 -16.68 10.96 -14.01
C ARG A 379 -16.48 11.62 -12.63
N PHE A 380 -16.90 10.95 -11.54
CA PHE A 380 -16.63 11.41 -10.17
C PHE A 380 -15.15 11.37 -9.80
N LEU A 381 -14.40 10.36 -10.27
CA LEU A 381 -12.95 10.26 -10.07
C LEU A 381 -12.14 11.21 -10.96
N LYS A 382 -12.61 11.50 -12.19
CA LYS A 382 -11.96 12.48 -13.08
C LYS A 382 -12.19 13.91 -12.60
N SER A 383 -13.38 14.25 -12.08
CA SER A 383 -13.68 15.60 -11.57
C SER A 383 -12.72 16.04 -10.46
N SER A 384 -12.16 15.12 -9.67
CA SER A 384 -11.19 15.47 -8.61
C SER A 384 -9.75 15.65 -9.12
N LEU A 385 -9.46 15.31 -10.38
CA LEU A 385 -8.13 15.37 -10.99
C LEU A 385 -8.03 16.40 -12.13
N THR A 386 -9.14 16.88 -12.67
CA THR A 386 -9.15 17.87 -13.76
C THR A 386 -9.08 19.33 -13.31
N ASP A 387 -9.21 19.64 -12.03
CA ASP A 387 -9.10 21.04 -11.54
C ASP A 387 -7.66 21.58 -11.45
N LYS A 388 -6.65 20.83 -11.94
CA LYS A 388 -5.25 21.30 -11.95
C LYS A 388 -4.53 21.31 -13.29
N PHE A 389 -5.15 20.88 -14.37
CA PHE A 389 -4.56 21.02 -15.71
C PHE A 389 -5.67 21.30 -16.71
N GLY A 390 -5.90 22.59 -16.98
CA GLY A 390 -6.73 23.01 -18.10
C GLY A 390 -6.04 22.63 -19.39
N LEU A 391 -6.63 21.73 -20.17
CA LEU A 391 -6.45 21.71 -21.62
C LEU A 391 -7.62 20.97 -22.32
N ALA A 392 -8.30 21.74 -23.17
CA ALA A 392 -9.01 21.41 -24.40
C ALA A 392 -10.13 20.35 -24.42
N ASN A 393 -11.34 20.85 -24.70
CA ASN A 393 -12.45 20.14 -25.31
C ASN A 393 -12.02 19.41 -26.60
N SER A 394 -12.46 18.17 -26.77
CA SER A 394 -12.84 17.66 -28.08
C SER A 394 -14.10 16.81 -27.92
N SER A 395 -15.15 17.30 -28.54
CA SER A 395 -16.35 16.55 -28.91
C SER A 395 -15.96 15.56 -30.00
N ASP A 396 -16.15 14.26 -29.76
CA ASP A 396 -16.45 13.37 -30.86
C ASP A 396 -17.46 12.30 -30.42
N HIS A 397 -18.63 12.36 -31.05
CA HIS A 397 -19.73 11.44 -30.89
C HIS A 397 -19.48 10.24 -31.79
N GLY A 398 -19.02 9.14 -31.21
CA GLY A 398 -18.93 7.85 -31.89
C GLY A 398 -19.73 6.78 -31.15
N LYS A 399 -21.04 6.67 -31.44
CA LYS A 399 -21.80 5.43 -31.24
C LYS A 399 -21.10 4.36 -32.09
N LEU A 400 -20.35 3.45 -31.47
CA LEU A 400 -19.83 2.27 -32.15
C LEU A 400 -20.42 1.01 -31.51
N GLY A 401 -21.38 0.43 -32.23
CA GLY A 401 -21.63 -1.00 -32.40
C GLY A 401 -21.87 -1.87 -31.16
N LEU A 402 -23.06 -2.49 -31.11
CA LEU A 402 -23.24 -3.79 -30.45
C LEU A 402 -22.16 -4.76 -30.94
N GLY A 403 -21.17 -5.03 -30.10
CA GLY A 403 -20.21 -6.12 -30.24
C GLY A 403 -20.29 -6.96 -28.97
N ALA A 404 -20.32 -8.28 -29.11
CA ALA A 404 -20.47 -9.28 -28.06
C ALA A 404 -19.91 -8.81 -26.70
N GLU A 405 -20.74 -8.84 -25.65
CA GLU A 405 -20.28 -8.60 -24.28
C GLU A 405 -19.06 -9.48 -24.04
N GLU A 406 -17.87 -8.89 -23.84
CA GLU A 406 -16.70 -9.63 -23.38
C GLU A 406 -17.11 -10.30 -22.08
N THR A 407 -17.33 -11.61 -22.10
CA THR A 407 -17.71 -12.38 -20.92
C THR A 407 -16.48 -12.47 -20.02
N VAL A 408 -16.37 -11.54 -19.07
CA VAL A 408 -15.28 -11.51 -18.11
C VAL A 408 -15.55 -12.56 -17.01
N HIS A 409 -14.68 -13.57 -16.91
CA HIS A 409 -14.80 -14.64 -15.92
C HIS A 409 -14.10 -14.26 -14.60
N TYR A 410 -14.74 -13.46 -13.74
CA TYR A 410 -14.11 -12.96 -12.50
C TYR A 410 -13.85 -14.05 -11.44
N GLY A 411 -14.47 -15.23 -11.54
CA GLY A 411 -14.18 -16.38 -10.67
C GLY A 411 -12.78 -16.98 -10.93
N ARG A 412 -12.16 -16.62 -12.06
CA ARG A 412 -10.76 -16.89 -12.38
C ARG A 412 -9.86 -15.83 -11.73
N ILE A 413 -9.53 -16.06 -10.46
CA ILE A 413 -8.70 -15.16 -9.65
C ILE A 413 -7.35 -14.83 -10.31
N ILE A 414 -6.69 -15.83 -10.91
CA ILE A 414 -5.52 -15.63 -11.78
C ILE A 414 -5.81 -16.25 -13.14
N SER A 415 -5.46 -15.54 -14.21
CA SER A 415 -5.43 -16.06 -15.58
C SER A 415 -4.12 -15.65 -16.26
N PHE A 416 -3.33 -16.64 -16.70
CA PHE A 416 -2.09 -16.42 -17.43
C PHE A 416 -2.38 -16.23 -18.93
N GLY A 417 -2.46 -14.96 -19.33
CA GLY A 417 -2.65 -14.56 -20.73
C GLY A 417 -4.12 -14.31 -21.10
N LYS A 418 -4.33 -13.47 -22.12
CA LYS A 418 -5.67 -13.03 -22.57
C LYS A 418 -6.54 -14.20 -23.04
N MET A 419 -5.95 -15.17 -23.74
CA MET A 419 -6.70 -16.35 -24.18
C MET A 419 -7.23 -17.17 -23.01
N ALA A 420 -6.42 -17.40 -21.97
CA ALA A 420 -6.85 -18.16 -20.79
C ALA A 420 -7.96 -17.45 -20.00
N SER A 421 -8.01 -16.12 -20.01
CA SER A 421 -9.08 -15.37 -19.36
C SER A 421 -10.42 -15.41 -20.11
N GLU A 422 -10.43 -15.73 -21.41
CA GLU A 422 -11.62 -15.65 -22.28
C GLU A 422 -12.12 -17.02 -22.77
N LEU A 423 -11.25 -18.04 -22.79
CA LEU A 423 -11.64 -19.37 -23.26
C LEU A 423 -12.71 -20.01 -22.35
N PRO A 424 -13.69 -20.75 -22.91
CA PRO A 424 -14.59 -21.59 -22.13
C PRO A 424 -13.83 -22.62 -21.30
N SER A 425 -14.36 -23.00 -20.11
CA SER A 425 -13.70 -23.97 -19.22
C SER A 425 -13.40 -25.31 -19.89
N SER A 426 -14.26 -25.77 -20.81
CA SER A 426 -14.06 -27.02 -21.56
C SER A 426 -12.80 -27.05 -22.43
N LYS A 427 -12.22 -25.88 -22.75
CA LYS A 427 -10.99 -25.73 -23.54
C LYS A 427 -9.76 -25.45 -22.68
N LEU A 428 -9.90 -25.38 -21.36
CA LEU A 428 -8.80 -25.17 -20.44
C LEU A 428 -8.21 -26.51 -20.01
N SER A 429 -6.90 -26.66 -20.20
CA SER A 429 -6.11 -27.75 -19.64
C SER A 429 -5.81 -27.46 -18.18
N MET A 430 -6.57 -28.06 -17.26
CA MET A 430 -6.27 -27.99 -15.82
C MET A 430 -5.29 -29.11 -15.47
N ILE A 431 -4.17 -28.76 -14.85
CA ILE A 431 -3.21 -29.73 -14.31
C ILE A 431 -3.57 -29.91 -12.84
N ASN A 432 -3.78 -31.16 -12.41
CA ASN A 432 -3.90 -31.44 -10.98
C ASN A 432 -2.51 -31.25 -10.33
N TYR A 433 -2.28 -30.06 -9.77
CA TYR A 433 -0.99 -29.68 -9.21
C TYR A 433 -0.55 -30.60 -8.06
N LYS A 434 -1.46 -31.36 -7.45
CA LYS A 434 -1.14 -32.38 -6.42
C LYS A 434 -0.30 -33.55 -6.98
N ASP A 435 -0.34 -33.77 -8.29
CA ASP A 435 0.39 -34.85 -8.96
C ASP A 435 1.82 -34.43 -9.37
N PHE A 436 2.18 -33.16 -9.13
CA PHE A 436 3.52 -32.62 -9.39
C PHE A 436 4.04 -31.94 -8.12
N PRO A 437 4.67 -32.68 -7.20
CA PRO A 437 5.37 -32.05 -6.09
C PRO A 437 6.44 -31.11 -6.68
N ILE A 438 6.34 -29.83 -6.38
CA ILE A 438 7.44 -28.90 -6.57
C ILE A 438 8.58 -29.47 -5.73
N ASP A 439 9.63 -29.98 -6.40
CA ASP A 439 10.79 -30.56 -5.74
C ASP A 439 11.30 -29.61 -4.66
N ASN A 440 11.75 -30.19 -3.53
CA ASN A 440 12.27 -29.42 -2.41
C ASN A 440 13.30 -28.40 -2.91
N PRO A 441 13.19 -27.14 -2.46
CA PRO A 441 14.11 -26.10 -2.88
C PRO A 441 15.55 -26.54 -2.62
N THR A 442 16.38 -26.49 -3.66
CA THR A 442 17.82 -26.72 -3.53
C THR A 442 18.37 -25.71 -2.53
N GLN A 443 18.91 -26.19 -1.39
CA GLN A 443 19.63 -25.35 -0.42
C GLN A 443 20.82 -24.67 -1.12
N GLY A 444 20.58 -23.48 -1.65
CA GLY A 444 21.64 -22.59 -2.10
C GLY A 444 22.39 -22.06 -0.88
N ARG A 445 23.71 -22.26 -0.84
CA ARG A 445 24.58 -21.78 0.23
C ARG A 445 24.37 -20.28 0.50
N SER A 446 24.09 -19.98 1.76
CA SER A 446 23.90 -18.67 2.38
C SER A 446 24.96 -17.62 2.02
N SER A 447 24.50 -16.45 1.57
CA SER A 447 25.12 -15.16 1.91
C SER A 447 24.15 -14.40 2.82
N SER A 448 24.57 -14.11 4.05
CA SER A 448 23.79 -13.59 5.18
C SER A 448 23.26 -12.14 5.04
N GLU A 449 23.11 -11.60 3.83
CA GLU A 449 22.87 -10.17 3.60
C GLU A 449 21.72 -9.84 2.63
N GLN A 450 20.84 -10.79 2.27
CA GLN A 450 19.68 -10.52 1.42
C GLN A 450 18.40 -11.11 2.01
N VAL A 451 17.31 -10.32 2.00
CA VAL A 451 15.94 -10.81 2.29
C VAL A 451 15.61 -11.90 1.28
N TRP A 452 15.55 -13.13 1.78
CA TRP A 452 15.37 -14.36 1.01
C TRP A 452 13.98 -14.92 1.28
N THR A 453 13.14 -15.04 0.25
CA THR A 453 11.81 -15.63 0.35
C THR A 453 11.78 -16.95 -0.42
N GLU A 454 10.85 -17.86 -0.09
CA GLU A 454 10.74 -19.16 -0.77
C GLU A 454 10.51 -19.03 -2.29
N TYR A 455 9.96 -17.89 -2.73
CA TYR A 455 9.83 -17.53 -4.13
C TYR A 455 11.18 -17.49 -4.87
N ASN A 456 12.29 -17.25 -4.17
CA ASN A 456 13.63 -17.27 -4.75
C ASN A 456 14.16 -18.68 -5.00
N GLU A 457 13.56 -19.69 -4.37
CA GLU A 457 14.01 -21.08 -4.42
C GLU A 457 13.25 -21.91 -5.47
N MET A 458 12.26 -21.31 -6.14
CA MET A 458 11.50 -21.95 -7.21
C MET A 458 12.39 -22.27 -8.41
N ASN A 459 12.38 -23.54 -8.83
CA ASN A 459 13.04 -23.95 -10.07
C ASN A 459 12.18 -23.59 -11.31
N PHE A 460 12.82 -23.59 -12.49
CA PHE A 460 12.18 -23.21 -13.75
C PHE A 460 11.03 -24.14 -14.14
N ASP A 461 11.14 -25.43 -13.82
CA ASP A 461 10.11 -26.42 -14.12
C ASP A 461 8.83 -26.17 -13.31
N SER A 462 8.96 -25.80 -12.04
CA SER A 462 7.84 -25.43 -11.18
C SER A 462 7.13 -24.18 -11.68
N ILE A 463 7.89 -23.17 -12.10
CA ILE A 463 7.36 -21.96 -12.75
C ILE A 463 6.57 -22.33 -14.01
N ARG A 464 7.13 -23.21 -14.85
CA ARG A 464 6.49 -23.67 -16.07
C ARG A 464 5.16 -24.38 -15.76
N THR A 465 5.14 -25.31 -14.81
CA THR A 465 3.92 -26.03 -14.39
C THR A 465 2.83 -25.06 -13.92
N ILE A 466 3.19 -24.02 -13.15
CA ILE A 466 2.23 -23.01 -12.67
C ILE A 466 1.60 -22.25 -13.84
N VAL A 467 2.42 -21.86 -14.81
CA VAL A 467 1.94 -21.16 -16.01
C VAL A 467 1.11 -22.08 -16.91
N GLU A 468 1.48 -23.36 -17.02
CA GLU A 468 0.77 -24.36 -17.82
C GLU A 468 -0.63 -24.69 -17.29
N ASN A 469 -0.85 -24.57 -15.98
CA ASN A 469 -2.19 -24.68 -15.38
C ASN A 469 -3.13 -23.53 -15.80
N LYS A 470 -2.58 -22.42 -16.32
CA LYS A 470 -3.24 -21.25 -16.95
C LYS A 470 -4.22 -20.45 -16.10
N VAL A 471 -5.02 -21.08 -15.24
CA VAL A 471 -6.10 -20.43 -14.49
C VAL A 471 -6.15 -20.96 -13.06
N TYR A 472 -6.35 -20.06 -12.11
CA TYR A 472 -6.52 -20.39 -10.69
C TYR A 472 -7.81 -19.77 -10.16
N THR A 473 -8.58 -20.58 -9.44
CA THR A 473 -9.79 -20.17 -8.69
C THR A 473 -9.45 -20.02 -7.21
N THR A 474 -10.42 -19.61 -6.39
CA THR A 474 -10.23 -19.57 -4.92
C THR A 474 -9.95 -20.93 -4.31
N LYS A 475 -10.37 -22.02 -4.96
CA LYS A 475 -10.05 -23.39 -4.54
C LYS A 475 -8.58 -23.72 -4.74
N THR A 476 -8.01 -23.42 -5.91
CA THR A 476 -6.64 -23.83 -6.24
C THR A 476 -5.58 -22.80 -5.80
N ILE A 477 -5.97 -21.55 -5.52
CA ILE A 477 -5.00 -20.50 -5.21
C ILE A 477 -4.29 -20.68 -3.87
N LEU A 478 -4.99 -21.17 -2.84
CA LEU A 478 -4.38 -21.45 -1.55
C LEU A 478 -3.34 -22.56 -1.66
N ASP A 479 -3.62 -23.54 -2.50
CA ASP A 479 -2.69 -24.62 -2.73
C ASP A 479 -1.48 -24.19 -3.55
N LEU A 480 -1.68 -23.28 -4.52
CA LEU A 480 -0.57 -22.60 -5.20
C LEU A 480 0.33 -21.89 -4.17
N PHE A 481 -0.26 -21.15 -3.22
CA PHE A 481 0.52 -20.50 -2.17
C PHE A 481 1.27 -21.50 -1.28
N ARG A 482 0.66 -22.61 -0.90
CA ARG A 482 1.33 -23.66 -0.10
C ARG A 482 2.51 -24.28 -0.86
N SER A 483 2.40 -24.36 -2.18
CA SER A 483 3.45 -24.89 -3.04
C SER A 483 4.59 -23.89 -3.26
N VAL A 484 4.28 -22.61 -3.41
CA VAL A 484 5.25 -21.56 -3.74
C VAL A 484 5.90 -20.94 -2.50
N ALA A 485 5.16 -20.84 -1.41
CA ALA A 485 5.58 -20.18 -0.16
C ALA A 485 5.17 -21.02 1.06
N PRO A 486 5.74 -22.22 1.23
CA PRO A 486 5.33 -23.16 2.26
C PRO A 486 5.58 -22.67 3.69
N LYS A 487 6.62 -21.86 3.95
CA LYS A 487 6.88 -21.33 5.30
C LYS A 487 5.91 -20.21 5.63
N LEU A 488 5.70 -19.28 4.69
CA LEU A 488 4.65 -18.26 4.80
C LEU A 488 3.29 -18.89 5.09
N MET A 489 2.90 -19.91 4.32
CA MET A 489 1.61 -20.57 4.51
C MET A 489 1.56 -21.38 5.81
N ARG A 490 2.67 -21.98 6.27
CA ARG A 490 2.71 -22.64 7.58
C ARG A 490 2.41 -21.67 8.72
N ARG A 491 3.02 -20.47 8.70
CA ARG A 491 2.73 -19.41 9.68
C ARG A 491 1.29 -18.93 9.54
N ALA A 492 0.85 -18.66 8.32
CA ALA A 492 -0.49 -18.16 8.08
C ALA A 492 -1.61 -19.16 8.46
N ASP A 493 -1.46 -20.45 8.14
CA ASP A 493 -2.45 -21.51 8.45
C ASP A 493 -2.60 -21.74 9.97
N ALA A 494 -1.62 -21.30 10.78
CA ALA A 494 -1.71 -21.28 12.24
C ALA A 494 -2.59 -20.14 12.78
N HIS A 495 -2.72 -19.03 12.03
CA HIS A 495 -3.36 -17.80 12.49
C HIS A 495 -4.62 -17.39 11.72
N PHE A 496 -4.80 -17.90 10.51
CA PHE A 496 -5.86 -17.50 9.62
C PHE A 496 -6.59 -18.71 9.05
N SER A 497 -7.80 -18.45 8.59
CA SER A 497 -8.67 -19.42 7.95
C SER A 497 -9.40 -18.74 6.78
N HIS A 498 -9.68 -19.54 5.76
CA HIS A 498 -10.26 -19.10 4.50
C HIS A 498 -11.44 -19.99 4.08
N GLY A 499 -11.87 -20.87 4.98
CA GLY A 499 -12.93 -21.83 4.74
C GLY A 499 -14.32 -21.21 4.92
N ILE A 500 -15.28 -22.12 4.99
CA ILE A 500 -16.67 -21.90 5.36
C ILE A 500 -17.04 -23.01 6.33
N ALA A 501 -17.73 -22.66 7.42
CA ALA A 501 -18.16 -23.66 8.39
C ALA A 501 -19.36 -24.46 7.87
N ASP A 502 -19.26 -25.78 7.95
CA ASP A 502 -20.42 -26.68 7.77
C ASP A 502 -21.36 -26.59 8.99
N ASP A 503 -20.78 -26.51 10.19
CA ASP A 503 -21.47 -26.36 11.47
C ASP A 503 -20.70 -25.39 12.38
N LEU A 504 -21.26 -24.21 12.62
CA LEU A 504 -20.64 -23.19 13.48
C LEU A 504 -20.58 -23.59 14.96
N ASP A 505 -21.31 -24.63 15.38
CA ASP A 505 -21.26 -25.15 16.75
C ASP A 505 -20.10 -26.13 16.97
N ASP A 506 -19.34 -26.49 15.93
CA ASP A 506 -18.13 -27.31 16.05
C ASP A 506 -17.09 -26.62 16.98
N PRO A 507 -16.65 -27.28 18.07
CA PRO A 507 -15.70 -26.72 19.03
C PRO A 507 -14.40 -26.20 18.41
N LYS A 508 -13.99 -26.69 17.22
CA LYS A 508 -12.77 -26.21 16.56
C LYS A 508 -12.82 -24.70 16.25
N TYR A 509 -14.01 -24.15 16.00
CA TYR A 509 -14.20 -22.72 15.70
C TYR A 509 -13.98 -21.81 16.91
N SER A 510 -13.80 -22.38 18.11
CA SER A 510 -13.33 -21.63 19.28
C SER A 510 -11.86 -21.19 19.17
N HIS A 511 -11.07 -21.81 18.29
CA HIS A 511 -9.66 -21.48 18.11
C HIS A 511 -9.46 -20.12 17.42
N TYR A 512 -8.48 -19.33 17.86
CA TYR A 512 -8.27 -17.95 17.40
C TYR A 512 -8.07 -17.79 15.89
N LYS A 513 -7.55 -18.82 15.22
CA LYS A 513 -7.37 -18.85 13.76
C LYS A 513 -8.66 -18.58 12.97
N TYR A 514 -9.81 -18.84 13.57
CA TYR A 514 -11.13 -18.65 12.95
C TYR A 514 -11.75 -17.30 13.30
N TRP A 515 -11.26 -16.59 14.31
CA TRP A 515 -11.89 -15.38 14.82
C TRP A 515 -11.87 -14.19 13.85
N SER A 516 -11.03 -14.22 12.82
CA SER A 516 -11.02 -13.22 11.75
C SER A 516 -11.80 -13.65 10.49
N ASN A 517 -12.33 -14.87 10.45
CA ASN A 517 -13.15 -15.35 9.34
C ASN A 517 -14.65 -15.31 9.75
N PRO A 518 -15.44 -14.38 9.20
CA PRO A 518 -16.88 -14.28 9.51
C PRO A 518 -17.70 -15.50 9.04
N LEU A 519 -17.14 -16.37 8.20
CA LEU A 519 -17.78 -17.62 7.75
C LEU A 519 -17.49 -18.81 8.67
N GLU A 520 -16.60 -18.64 9.64
CA GLU A 520 -16.13 -19.69 10.55
C GLU A 520 -16.11 -19.22 12.02
N THR A 521 -16.81 -18.13 12.33
CA THR A 521 -16.89 -17.57 13.69
C THR A 521 -18.33 -17.19 14.02
N LYS A 522 -18.76 -17.56 15.23
CA LYS A 522 -20.11 -17.34 15.76
C LYS A 522 -20.15 -16.07 16.59
#